data_AF-A0A4R6RWK2-F1
#
_entry.id   AF-A0A4R6RWK2-F1
#
_cell.length_a   1.000
_cell.length_b   1.000
_cell.length_c   1.000
_cell.angle_alpha   90.00
_cell.angle_beta   90.00
_cell.angle_gamma   90.00
#
_symmetry.space_group_name_H-M   'P 1'
#
loop_
_entity.id
_entity.type
_entity.pdbx_description
1 polymer ?
#
loop_
_entity_poly.entity_id
_entity_poly.type
_entity_poly.pdbx_seq_one_letter_code
_entity_poly.pdbx_strand_id
1 'polypeptide(L)'
;MSTTAPTRRSFTSYSDMFRERRIPVENRDFIVAALDQVERLDITELVSYVKITRANKQPDIRLYRGYIGGYTSEAEALRMTDAKVAYESETRPGTWWVWLPEHGQPTPGSAGTPRRARGGRLAESSWLRKPCPVCRYLMNEAGKCTNCRS
;
A
#
# COMPACT_ATOMS: atom_id res chain seq x y z
N MET A 1 -10.08 -31.24 7.97
CA MET A 1 -8.81 -30.58 7.58
C MET A 1 -8.84 -29.16 8.11
N SER A 2 -8.19 -28.92 9.25
CA SER A 2 -8.13 -27.58 9.85
C SER A 2 -7.04 -26.78 9.12
N THR A 3 -7.44 -25.86 8.25
CA THR A 3 -6.53 -24.92 7.61
C THR A 3 -6.01 -23.98 8.69
N THR A 4 -4.84 -24.25 9.24
CA THR A 4 -4.14 -23.32 10.14
C THR A 4 -4.00 -22.00 9.39
N ALA A 5 -4.74 -20.98 9.84
CA ALA A 5 -4.63 -19.65 9.23
C ALA A 5 -3.15 -19.22 9.31
N PRO A 6 -2.57 -18.68 8.23
CA PRO A 6 -1.18 -18.26 8.24
C PRO A 6 -0.97 -17.28 9.40
N THR A 7 -0.05 -17.63 10.29
CA THR A 7 0.30 -16.81 11.45
C THR A 7 0.77 -15.45 10.96
N ARG A 8 -0.04 -14.42 11.21
CA ARG A 8 0.33 -13.04 10.91
C ARG A 8 1.43 -12.64 11.88
N ARG A 9 2.61 -12.33 11.37
CA ARG A 9 3.71 -11.82 12.19
C ARG A 9 3.48 -10.32 12.39
N SER A 10 3.41 -9.87 13.63
CA SER A 10 3.44 -8.45 13.97
C SER A 10 4.88 -8.01 14.27
N PHE A 11 5.21 -6.76 13.94
CA PHE A 11 6.50 -6.15 14.27
C PHE A 11 6.32 -5.03 15.30
N THR A 12 7.16 -5.02 16.33
CA THR A 12 7.15 -3.96 17.35
C THR A 12 7.79 -2.66 16.84
N SER A 13 8.76 -2.79 15.92
CA SER A 13 9.52 -1.67 15.35
C SER A 13 9.71 -1.78 13.83
N TYR A 14 9.99 -0.65 13.17
CA TYR A 14 10.41 -0.66 11.76
C TYR A 14 11.76 -1.36 11.57
N SER A 15 12.68 -1.24 12.53
CA SER A 15 13.97 -1.94 12.46
C SER A 15 13.82 -3.46 12.44
N ASP A 16 12.90 -4.01 13.25
CA ASP A 16 12.58 -5.44 13.21
C ASP A 16 11.99 -5.84 11.86
N MET A 17 11.02 -5.05 11.36
CA MET A 17 10.44 -5.25 10.03
C MET A 17 11.52 -5.24 8.94
N PHE A 18 12.45 -4.27 8.95
CA PHE A 18 13.52 -4.15 7.96
C PHE A 18 14.47 -5.33 7.98
N ARG A 19 14.85 -5.80 9.18
CA ARG A 19 15.72 -6.97 9.34
C ARG A 19 15.04 -8.23 8.81
N GLU A 20 13.82 -8.51 9.25
CA GLU A 20 13.11 -9.74 8.90
C GLU A 20 12.76 -9.78 7.40
N ARG A 21 12.36 -8.65 6.82
CA ARG A 21 12.03 -8.53 5.38
C ARG A 21 13.24 -8.30 4.49
N ARG A 22 14.45 -8.19 5.06
CA ARG A 22 15.72 -7.91 4.37
C ARG A 22 15.59 -6.70 3.41
N ILE A 23 14.97 -5.63 3.88
CA ILE A 23 14.73 -4.44 3.06
C ILE A 23 16.10 -3.78 2.73
N PRO A 24 16.38 -3.42 1.46
CA PRO A 24 17.60 -2.69 1.08
C PRO A 24 17.76 -1.38 1.85
N VAL A 25 19.00 -0.96 2.13
CA VAL A 25 19.27 0.23 2.97
C VAL A 25 18.66 1.49 2.35
N GLU A 26 18.76 1.63 1.03
CA GLU A 26 18.21 2.75 0.25
C GLU A 26 16.68 2.85 0.41
N ASN A 27 16.00 1.72 0.54
CA ASN A 27 14.56 1.70 0.79
C ASN A 27 14.24 1.99 2.26
N ARG A 28 15.13 1.67 3.21
CA ARG A 28 14.86 1.89 4.66
C ARG A 28 14.71 3.37 4.97
N ASP A 29 15.65 4.20 4.55
CA ASP A 29 15.62 5.64 4.83
C ASP A 29 14.38 6.29 4.22
N PHE A 30 14.06 5.90 2.98
CA PHE A 30 12.84 6.31 2.30
C PHE A 30 11.57 5.89 3.05
N ILE A 31 11.49 4.65 3.51
CA ILE A 31 10.33 4.13 4.25
C ILE A 31 10.22 4.79 5.62
N VAL A 32 11.34 5.04 6.31
CA VAL A 32 11.33 5.75 7.61
C VAL A 32 10.79 7.16 7.41
N ALA A 33 11.31 7.93 6.45
CA ALA A 33 10.81 9.27 6.15
C ALA A 33 9.31 9.26 5.80
N ALA A 34 8.88 8.29 4.96
CA ALA A 34 7.49 8.10 4.58
C ALA A 34 6.55 7.82 5.77
N LEU A 35 7.06 7.13 6.80
CA LEU A 35 6.27 6.66 7.92
C LEU A 35 6.44 7.48 9.21
N ASP A 36 7.40 8.40 9.26
CA ASP A 36 7.69 9.24 10.43
C ASP A 36 6.49 10.11 10.82
N GLN A 37 5.74 10.57 9.81
CA GLN A 37 4.53 11.38 10.00
C GLN A 37 3.25 10.54 10.20
N VAL A 38 3.37 9.20 10.26
CA VAL A 38 2.23 8.30 10.45
C VAL A 38 2.11 7.93 11.91
N GLU A 39 1.07 8.42 12.56
CA GLU A 39 0.64 7.86 13.84
C GLU A 39 0.12 6.43 13.61
N ARG A 40 0.92 5.44 14.01
CA ARG A 40 0.65 4.01 13.79
C ARG A 40 0.08 3.33 15.02
N LEU A 41 -0.82 2.37 14.80
CA LEU A 41 -1.29 1.43 15.81
C LEU A 41 -0.56 0.10 15.75
N ASP A 42 -0.28 -0.40 14.54
CA ASP A 42 0.25 -1.75 14.35
C ASP A 42 1.05 -1.87 13.04
N ILE A 43 1.98 -2.82 13.01
CA ILE A 43 2.74 -3.24 11.83
C ILE A 43 2.58 -4.76 11.69
N THR A 44 1.82 -5.19 10.69
CA THR A 44 1.51 -6.61 10.47
C THR A 44 2.04 -7.09 9.12
N GLU A 45 2.80 -8.18 9.12
CA GLU A 45 3.18 -8.91 7.92
C GLU A 45 2.00 -9.72 7.35
N LEU A 46 1.79 -9.56 6.06
CA LEU A 46 0.89 -10.38 5.24
C LEU A 46 1.69 -11.02 4.11
N VAL A 47 1.06 -12.00 3.45
CA VAL A 47 1.69 -12.84 2.41
C VAL A 47 2.47 -12.02 1.37
N SER A 48 1.91 -10.90 0.91
CA SER A 48 2.49 -10.10 -0.18
C SER A 48 2.97 -8.70 0.21
N TYR A 49 2.70 -8.24 1.44
CA TYR A 49 3.05 -6.89 1.89
C TYR A 49 3.07 -6.78 3.41
N VAL A 50 3.71 -5.73 3.92
CA VAL A 50 3.56 -5.31 5.31
C VAL A 50 2.49 -4.23 5.40
N LYS A 51 1.56 -4.39 6.34
CA LYS A 51 0.45 -3.47 6.61
C LYS A 51 0.80 -2.61 7.82
N ILE A 52 0.79 -1.29 7.64
CA ILE A 52 0.89 -0.32 8.73
C ILE A 52 -0.48 0.29 8.97
N THR A 53 -1.09 -0.02 10.11
CA THR A 53 -2.40 0.51 10.49
C THR A 53 -2.25 1.86 11.16
N ARG A 54 -3.01 2.86 10.67
CA ARG A 54 -2.98 4.24 11.15
C ARG A 54 -3.97 4.43 12.31
N ALA A 55 -3.62 5.26 13.29
CA ALA A 55 -4.49 5.60 14.41
C ALA A 55 -5.67 6.49 14.00
N ASN A 56 -5.44 7.37 13.03
CA ASN A 56 -6.39 8.38 12.56
C ASN A 56 -7.54 7.86 11.67
N LYS A 57 -7.80 6.54 11.66
CA LYS A 57 -8.83 5.87 10.84
C LYS A 57 -8.72 6.10 9.32
N GLN A 58 -7.59 6.63 8.83
CA GLN A 58 -7.33 6.71 7.40
C GLN A 58 -6.94 5.33 6.84
N PRO A 59 -6.96 5.14 5.51
CA PRO A 59 -6.55 3.89 4.89
C PRO A 59 -5.15 3.46 5.36
N ASP A 60 -5.01 2.17 5.61
CA ASP A 60 -3.72 1.59 6.01
C ASP A 60 -2.65 1.81 4.93
N ILE A 61 -1.44 2.13 5.37
CA ILE A 61 -0.26 2.14 4.51
C ILE A 61 0.18 0.69 4.29
N ARG A 62 0.56 0.37 3.06
CA ARG A 62 1.00 -0.95 2.64
C ARG A 62 2.35 -0.84 1.97
N LEU A 63 3.29 -1.59 2.51
CA LEU A 63 4.64 -1.72 2.00
C LEU A 63 4.75 -3.04 1.22
N TYR A 64 4.71 -2.93 -0.10
CA TYR A 64 5.01 -4.02 -1.01
C TYR A 64 6.50 -4.09 -1.29
N ARG A 65 6.94 -5.14 -1.98
CA ARG A 65 8.36 -5.33 -2.32
C ARG A 65 8.95 -4.12 -3.07
N GLY A 66 8.19 -3.53 -4.00
CA GLY A 66 8.69 -2.42 -4.82
C GLY A 66 7.98 -1.10 -4.69
N TYR A 67 6.89 -1.01 -3.93
CA TYR A 67 6.16 0.24 -3.78
C TYR A 67 5.54 0.35 -2.39
N ILE A 68 5.32 1.58 -1.95
CA ILE A 68 4.58 1.91 -0.74
C ILE A 68 3.33 2.69 -1.14
N GLY A 69 2.19 2.35 -0.56
CA GLY A 69 0.91 2.96 -0.95
C GLY A 69 -0.16 2.92 0.13
N GLY A 70 -1.32 3.49 -0.18
CA GLY A 70 -2.41 3.69 0.79
C GLY A 70 -2.55 5.14 1.24
N TYR A 71 -1.84 6.08 0.62
CA TYR A 71 -2.03 7.51 0.84
C TYR A 71 -3.40 7.95 0.31
N THR A 72 -4.03 8.94 0.92
CA THR A 72 -5.38 9.43 0.58
C THR A 72 -5.38 10.44 -0.58
N SER A 73 -4.24 11.00 -0.93
CA SER A 73 -4.08 11.92 -2.06
C SER A 73 -2.67 11.84 -2.65
N GLU A 74 -2.53 12.33 -3.90
CA GLU A 74 -1.22 12.51 -4.54
C GLU A 74 -0.32 13.40 -3.69
N ALA A 75 -0.85 14.53 -3.21
CA ALA A 75 -0.11 15.49 -2.39
C ALA A 75 0.38 14.87 -1.08
N GLU A 76 -0.43 14.03 -0.42
CA GLU A 76 0.03 13.28 0.77
C GLU A 76 1.17 12.33 0.40
N ALA A 77 1.05 11.55 -0.67
CA ALA A 77 2.07 10.61 -1.10
C ALA A 77 3.41 11.31 -1.41
N LEU A 78 3.38 12.38 -2.19
CA LEU A 78 4.59 13.15 -2.55
C LEU A 78 5.21 13.82 -1.33
N ARG A 79 4.40 14.49 -0.50
CA ARG A 79 4.88 15.20 0.71
C ARG A 79 5.50 14.26 1.74
N MET A 80 4.95 13.07 1.92
CA MET A 80 5.44 12.12 2.92
C MET A 80 6.70 11.39 2.44
N THR A 81 6.82 11.11 1.14
CA THR A 81 7.90 10.27 0.62
C THR A 81 9.01 11.02 -0.11
N ASP A 82 8.81 12.31 -0.39
CA ASP A 82 9.66 13.11 -1.28
C ASP A 82 9.85 12.48 -2.67
N ALA A 83 8.93 11.59 -3.07
CA ALA A 83 8.94 11.03 -4.41
C ALA A 83 8.59 12.12 -5.44
N LYS A 84 9.14 11.99 -6.65
CA LYS A 84 8.85 12.91 -7.76
C LYS A 84 7.48 12.68 -8.40
N VAL A 85 6.94 11.47 -8.27
CA VAL A 85 5.71 11.02 -8.93
C VAL A 85 4.99 10.05 -8.00
N ALA A 86 3.67 10.21 -7.90
CA ALA A 86 2.78 9.24 -7.29
C ALA A 86 1.73 8.78 -8.31
N TYR A 87 1.16 7.61 -8.05
CA TYR A 87 0.20 6.96 -8.93
C TYR A 87 -1.06 6.61 -8.15
N GLU A 88 -2.22 6.83 -8.75
CA GLU A 88 -3.47 6.37 -8.17
C GLU A 88 -3.56 4.83 -8.25
N SER A 89 -4.11 4.21 -7.21
CA SER A 89 -4.31 2.77 -7.16
C SER A 89 -5.58 2.36 -7.89
N GLU A 90 -5.45 1.52 -8.91
CA GLU A 90 -6.59 0.93 -9.61
C GLU A 90 -7.38 -0.04 -8.69
N THR A 91 -6.69 -0.76 -7.80
CA THR A 91 -7.33 -1.76 -6.92
C THR A 91 -7.88 -1.17 -5.61
N ARG A 92 -7.49 0.07 -5.29
CA ARG A 92 -7.96 0.83 -4.12
C ARG A 92 -8.26 2.27 -4.55
N PRO A 93 -9.36 2.51 -5.28
CA PRO A 93 -9.67 3.85 -5.81
C PRO A 93 -9.67 4.93 -4.72
N GLY A 94 -9.14 6.11 -5.06
CA GLY A 94 -8.94 7.19 -4.08
C GLY A 94 -7.78 6.95 -3.12
N THR A 95 -6.88 6.00 -3.42
CA THR A 95 -5.58 5.89 -2.74
C THR A 95 -4.42 5.97 -3.71
N TRP A 96 -3.27 6.41 -3.20
CA TRP A 96 -2.08 6.69 -3.98
C TRP A 96 -0.89 5.88 -3.48
N TRP A 97 0.09 5.68 -4.36
CA TRP A 97 1.29 4.91 -4.10
C TRP A 97 2.50 5.47 -4.85
N VAL A 98 3.70 5.15 -4.37
CA VAL A 98 4.98 5.57 -4.96
C VAL A 98 5.94 4.37 -5.04
N TRP A 99 6.81 4.38 -6.04
CA TRP A 99 7.89 3.37 -6.15
C TRP A 99 8.93 3.56 -5.04
N LEU A 100 9.45 2.44 -4.54
CA LEU A 100 10.62 2.46 -3.68
C LEU A 100 11.88 2.73 -4.53
N PRO A 101 12.89 3.44 -3.99
CA PRO A 101 14.09 3.84 -4.73
C PRO A 101 14.81 2.69 -5.47
N GLU A 102 15.00 1.55 -4.81
CA GLU A 102 15.73 0.41 -5.39
C GLU A 102 15.00 -0.26 -6.57
N HIS A 103 13.68 -0.20 -6.59
CA HIS A 103 12.90 -0.74 -7.71
C HIS A 103 12.91 0.17 -8.95
N GLY A 104 13.40 1.40 -8.80
CA GLY A 104 13.46 2.40 -9.86
C GLY A 104 12.08 2.97 -10.24
N GLN A 105 12.06 4.22 -10.69
CA GLN A 105 10.90 4.71 -11.41
C GLN A 105 10.90 4.09 -12.81
N PRO A 106 9.78 3.54 -13.29
CA PRO A 106 9.71 3.06 -14.66
C PRO A 106 9.98 4.24 -15.61
N THR A 107 10.97 4.08 -16.49
CA THR A 107 11.30 5.07 -17.52
C THR A 107 10.13 5.21 -18.49
N PRO A 108 9.82 6.44 -18.98
CA PRO A 108 8.76 6.62 -19.97
C PRO A 108 8.97 5.69 -21.17
N GLY A 109 8.04 4.74 -21.38
CA GLY A 109 8.11 3.75 -22.47
C GLY A 109 8.55 2.34 -22.06
N SER A 110 8.96 2.13 -20.80
CA SER A 110 9.24 0.78 -20.28
C SER A 110 7.93 0.04 -19.91
N ALA A 111 7.91 -1.26 -20.20
CA ALA A 111 6.84 -2.19 -19.86
C ALA A 111 6.75 -2.33 -18.34
N GLY A 112 5.98 -1.44 -17.70
CA GLY A 112 5.94 -1.31 -16.24
C GLY A 112 5.59 0.10 -15.77
N THR A 113 5.60 1.09 -16.66
CA THR A 113 5.13 2.45 -16.35
C THR A 113 3.61 2.42 -16.10
N PRO A 114 3.12 2.65 -14.87
CA PRO A 114 1.70 2.89 -14.68
C PRO A 114 1.40 4.18 -15.42
N ARG A 115 0.48 4.13 -16.38
CA ARG A 115 0.04 5.35 -17.08
C ARG A 115 -0.43 6.35 -16.02
N ARG A 116 0.11 7.58 -16.07
CA ARG A 116 -0.50 8.73 -15.37
C ARG A 116 -2.01 8.65 -15.61
N ALA A 117 -2.77 8.56 -14.53
CA ALA A 117 -4.18 8.17 -14.52
C ALA A 117 -4.97 8.78 -15.68
N ARG A 118 -5.15 8.01 -16.76
CA ARG A 118 -6.28 8.11 -17.68
C ARG A 118 -6.90 6.73 -17.72
N GLY A 119 -7.78 6.48 -16.74
CA GLY A 119 -8.76 5.40 -16.75
C GLY A 119 -8.26 4.06 -17.29
N GLY A 120 -7.26 3.48 -16.63
CA GLY A 120 -6.93 2.07 -16.85
C GLY A 120 -8.17 1.24 -16.59
N ARG A 121 -8.74 0.65 -17.66
CA ARG A 121 -9.96 -0.14 -17.62
C ARG A 121 -9.74 -1.36 -16.73
N LEU A 122 -10.06 -1.25 -15.45
CA LEU A 122 -10.58 -2.37 -14.68
C LEU A 122 -11.66 -3.06 -15.55
N ALA A 123 -11.74 -4.39 -15.52
CA ALA A 123 -12.84 -5.09 -16.19
C ALA A 123 -14.18 -4.49 -15.72
N GLU A 124 -15.19 -4.44 -16.59
CA GLU A 124 -16.48 -3.76 -16.33
C GLU A 124 -17.10 -4.14 -14.96
N SER A 125 -16.91 -5.40 -14.54
CA SER A 125 -17.36 -5.95 -13.27
C SER A 125 -16.66 -5.38 -12.02
N SER A 126 -15.44 -4.85 -12.15
CA SER A 126 -14.69 -4.25 -11.03
C SER A 126 -15.10 -2.81 -10.72
N TRP A 127 -15.69 -2.07 -11.67
CA TRP A 127 -16.21 -0.70 -11.43
C TRP A 127 -17.52 -0.69 -10.64
N LEU A 128 -18.30 -1.78 -10.71
CA LEU A 128 -19.53 -1.95 -9.93
C LEU A 128 -19.26 -2.17 -8.44
N ARG A 129 -18.02 -2.50 -8.07
CA ARG A 129 -17.65 -2.77 -6.68
C ARG A 129 -17.43 -1.45 -5.97
N LYS A 130 -18.27 -1.16 -4.97
CA LYS A 130 -18.10 0.02 -4.12
C LYS A 130 -16.78 -0.09 -3.33
N PRO A 131 -15.99 0.98 -3.22
CA PRO A 131 -14.83 0.99 -2.33
C PRO A 131 -15.30 0.90 -0.87
N CYS A 132 -14.58 0.13 -0.06
CA CYS A 132 -14.81 0.06 1.38
C CYS A 132 -14.63 1.46 2.01
N PRO A 133 -15.57 1.94 2.85
CA PRO A 133 -15.48 3.26 3.47
C PRO A 133 -14.28 3.39 4.43
N VAL A 134 -13.74 2.26 4.91
CA VAL A 134 -12.60 2.23 5.84
C VAL A 134 -11.27 2.15 5.10
N CYS A 135 -11.03 1.08 4.33
CA CYS A 135 -9.70 0.85 3.71
C CYS A 135 -9.62 1.15 2.21
N ARG A 136 -10.72 1.60 1.60
CA ARG A 136 -10.87 1.87 0.16
C ARG A 136 -10.64 0.69 -0.78
N TYR A 137 -10.45 -0.52 -0.25
CA TYR A 137 -10.38 -1.74 -1.07
C TYR A 137 -11.73 -2.01 -1.72
N LEU A 138 -11.74 -2.43 -2.99
CA LEU A 138 -12.96 -2.82 -3.69
C LEU A 138 -13.64 -3.98 -2.97
N MET A 139 -14.90 -3.78 -2.56
CA MET A 139 -15.68 -4.82 -1.88
C MET A 139 -16.07 -5.91 -2.87
N ASN A 140 -16.30 -7.14 -2.37
CA ASN A 140 -16.81 -8.20 -3.23
C ASN A 140 -18.27 -7.94 -3.65
N GLU A 141 -18.84 -8.81 -4.48
CA GLU A 141 -20.24 -8.70 -4.95
C GLU A 141 -21.26 -8.72 -3.82
N ALA A 142 -20.94 -9.35 -2.68
CA ALA A 142 -21.77 -9.34 -1.49
C ALA A 142 -21.65 -8.03 -0.66
N GLY A 143 -20.93 -7.02 -1.15
CA GLY A 143 -20.70 -5.76 -0.44
C GLY A 143 -19.81 -5.90 0.80
N LYS A 144 -19.08 -7.01 0.96
CA LYS A 144 -18.18 -7.25 2.09
C LYS A 144 -16.75 -6.87 1.73
N CYS A 145 -16.09 -6.15 2.63
CA CYS A 145 -14.66 -5.88 2.51
C CYS A 145 -13.86 -7.12 2.92
N THR A 146 -13.04 -7.65 2.02
CA THR A 146 -12.14 -8.78 2.33
C THR A 146 -10.85 -8.34 3.03
N ASN A 147 -10.58 -7.03 3.06
CA ASN A 147 -9.37 -6.46 3.64
C ASN A 147 -9.55 -5.99 5.09
N CYS A 148 -10.66 -5.31 5.38
CA CYS A 148 -11.08 -5.05 6.76
C CYS A 148 -11.80 -6.30 7.26
N ARG A 149 -11.07 -7.25 7.86
CA ARG A 149 -11.75 -8.33 8.57
C ARG A 149 -12.67 -7.69 9.61
N SER A 150 -13.97 -7.96 9.48
CA SER A 150 -14.94 -7.79 10.57
C SER A 150 -14.69 -8.85 11.62
#